data_AF-A0A1V4D3E4-F1
#
_entry.id   AF-A0A1V4D3E4-F1
#
_cell.length_a   1.000
_cell.length_b   1.000
_cell.length_c   1.000
_cell.angle_alpha   90.00
_cell.angle_beta   90.00
_cell.angle_gamma   90.00
#
_symmetry.space_group_name_H-M   'P 1'
#
loop_
_entity.id
_entity.type
_entity.pdbx_description
1 polymer ?
#
loop_
_entity_poly.entity_id
_entity_poly.type
_entity_poly.pdbx_seq_one_letter_code
_entity_poly.pdbx_strand_id
1 'polypeptide(L)'
;MPTLGPNSYGKAETRVVRVVRDGAVHHLKDLNVSVALSGAMEEVHLSGGNANVLPTDTTKNTVYAFAKEHGIDTAEEFGIRLARHFVTSQEPIHRARVRVEEYAWERIATAGSAEHSFVRRGQEVRTAQITFDGERWEVVSGLTGLTVLNTTDSEFWGYVKDRYTTLPEARDRILATDVHARWRYGWSEDARPAPDWDLAHAGARGQLLSAFAETYSLSLQQTLYQMGARVIEHRPEIDEIRLSLPNKHHFLVDLEPFSLTNDNEVYFAADRPYGLIEATVLRDGAEPRIPTD
;
A
#
# COMPACT_ATOMS: atom_id res chain seq x y z
N MET A 1 -25.26 22.05 -20.78
CA MET A 1 -23.92 22.64 -20.56
C MET A 1 -23.14 21.71 -19.64
N PRO A 2 -21.81 21.55 -19.82
CA PRO A 2 -21.01 20.74 -18.92
C PRO A 2 -20.89 21.39 -17.53
N THR A 3 -20.77 20.57 -16.48
CA THR A 3 -20.57 21.00 -15.08
C THR A 3 -19.27 20.37 -14.57
N LEU A 4 -18.45 21.16 -13.87
CA LEU A 4 -17.22 20.68 -13.27
C LEU A 4 -17.52 19.79 -12.04
N GLY A 5 -16.99 18.57 -12.05
CA GLY A 5 -17.05 17.66 -10.91
C GLY A 5 -15.89 17.85 -9.91
N PRO A 6 -15.68 16.88 -9.00
CA PRO A 6 -14.52 16.88 -8.12
C PRO A 6 -13.21 17.05 -8.91
N ASN A 7 -12.33 17.93 -8.42
CA ASN A 7 -11.06 18.25 -9.06
C ASN A 7 -9.93 18.30 -8.04
N SER A 8 -8.71 18.10 -8.51
CA SER A 8 -7.49 18.25 -7.71
C SER A 8 -6.29 18.46 -8.63
N TYR A 9 -5.24 19.08 -8.11
CA TYR A 9 -3.98 19.28 -8.83
C TYR A 9 -2.79 19.21 -7.87
N GLY A 10 -1.56 19.07 -8.37
CA GLY A 10 -0.37 19.16 -7.52
C GLY A 10 0.86 18.57 -8.20
N LYS A 11 1.84 18.10 -7.40
CA LYS A 11 3.05 17.45 -7.91
C LYS A 11 3.05 15.98 -7.53
N ALA A 12 3.22 15.12 -8.54
CA ALA A 12 3.42 13.70 -8.36
C ALA A 12 4.90 13.33 -8.27
N GLU A 13 5.18 12.23 -7.57
CA GLU A 13 6.43 11.48 -7.59
C GLU A 13 7.70 12.31 -7.27
N THR A 14 7.61 13.19 -6.28
CA THR A 14 8.77 13.92 -5.75
C THR A 14 9.64 12.97 -4.93
N ARG A 15 10.77 12.55 -5.51
CA ARG A 15 11.80 11.76 -4.83
C ARG A 15 12.49 12.59 -3.76
N VAL A 16 12.52 12.09 -2.53
CA VAL A 16 13.25 12.71 -1.41
C VAL A 16 13.99 11.65 -0.59
N VAL A 17 15.29 11.88 -0.41
CA VAL A 17 16.15 11.05 0.44
C VAL A 17 16.71 11.92 1.55
N ARG A 18 16.46 11.55 2.80
CA ARG A 18 16.99 12.24 3.99
C ARG A 18 18.04 11.38 4.65
N VAL A 19 19.23 11.95 4.85
CA VAL A 19 20.33 11.34 5.61
C VAL A 19 20.54 12.13 6.89
N VAL A 20 20.47 11.45 8.03
CA VAL A 20 20.92 11.97 9.34
C VAL A 20 22.29 11.36 9.63
N ARG A 21 23.27 12.18 9.98
CA ARG A 21 24.64 11.74 10.28
C ARG A 21 24.93 11.93 11.75
N ASP A 22 25.12 10.82 12.46
CA ASP A 22 25.51 10.78 13.87
C ASP A 22 26.92 10.16 13.97
N GLY A 23 27.93 11.01 13.86
CA GLY A 23 29.33 10.58 13.76
C GLY A 23 29.54 9.63 12.56
N ALA A 24 29.98 8.40 12.84
CA ALA A 24 30.21 7.36 11.83
C ALA A 24 28.96 6.53 11.48
N VAL A 25 27.85 6.75 12.19
CA VAL A 25 26.57 6.06 12.00
C VAL A 25 25.63 6.99 11.24
N HIS A 26 25.17 6.56 10.07
CA HIS A 26 24.20 7.31 9.28
C HIS A 26 22.83 6.62 9.33
N HIS A 27 21.76 7.41 9.27
CA HIS A 27 20.37 6.96 9.16
C HIS A 27 19.76 7.51 7.88
N LEU A 28 18.92 6.72 7.22
CA LEU A 28 18.41 6.99 5.88
C LEU A 28 16.89 6.83 5.85
N LYS A 29 16.20 7.78 5.23
CA LYS A 29 14.81 7.63 4.75
C LYS A 29 14.76 7.96 3.27
N ASP A 30 14.08 7.12 2.49
CA ASP A 30 13.96 7.23 1.04
C ASP A 30 12.48 7.12 0.65
N LEU A 31 11.91 8.23 0.19
CA LEU A 31 10.49 8.35 -0.11
C LEU A 31 10.23 8.79 -1.55
N ASN A 32 9.08 8.40 -2.07
CA ASN A 32 8.42 9.01 -3.21
C ASN A 32 7.15 9.72 -2.72
N VAL A 33 7.01 11.03 -2.96
CA VAL A 33 5.91 11.83 -2.39
C VAL A 33 5.09 12.47 -3.49
N SER A 34 3.78 12.22 -3.49
CA SER A 34 2.81 12.87 -4.38
C SER A 34 1.81 13.70 -3.57
N VAL A 35 1.64 14.96 -3.94
CA VAL A 35 0.72 15.90 -3.30
C VAL A 35 -0.40 16.24 -4.28
N ALA A 36 -1.65 16.13 -3.84
CA ALA A 36 -2.83 16.60 -4.55
C ALA A 36 -3.63 17.56 -3.65
N LEU A 37 -3.93 18.74 -4.17
CA LEU A 37 -4.60 19.86 -3.50
C LEU A 37 -5.95 20.09 -4.17
N SER A 38 -6.98 20.41 -3.37
CA SER A 38 -8.35 20.71 -3.82
C SER A 38 -8.92 21.87 -3.00
N GLY A 39 -9.85 22.63 -3.57
CA GLY A 39 -10.45 23.80 -2.92
C GLY A 39 -11.13 24.72 -3.92
N ALA A 40 -10.94 26.03 -3.80
CA ALA A 40 -11.53 27.06 -4.65
C ALA A 40 -10.87 27.13 -6.05
N MET A 41 -11.07 26.09 -6.86
CA MET A 41 -10.38 25.86 -8.14
C MET A 41 -11.26 26.06 -9.38
N GLU A 42 -12.51 26.50 -9.24
CA GLU A 42 -13.44 26.65 -10.38
C GLU A 42 -12.92 27.64 -11.43
N GLU A 43 -12.44 28.82 -11.00
CA GLU A 43 -11.93 29.84 -11.93
C GLU A 43 -10.75 29.33 -12.77
N VAL A 44 -9.88 28.51 -12.18
CA VAL A 44 -8.75 27.90 -12.89
C VAL A 44 -9.23 27.07 -14.07
N HIS A 45 -10.34 26.33 -13.90
CA HIS A 45 -10.88 25.44 -14.93
C HIS A 45 -11.81 26.14 -15.91
N LEU A 46 -12.63 27.09 -15.43
CA LEU A 46 -13.71 27.70 -16.22
C LEU A 46 -13.28 28.96 -16.96
N SER A 47 -12.33 29.72 -16.42
CA SER A 47 -11.86 30.99 -17.00
C SER A 47 -10.33 31.07 -17.16
N GLY A 48 -9.57 30.13 -16.61
CA GLY A 48 -8.10 30.16 -16.60
C GLY A 48 -7.51 31.10 -15.55
N GLY A 49 -8.31 31.51 -14.57
CA GLY A 49 -7.88 32.39 -13.47
C GLY A 49 -6.99 31.64 -12.47
N ASN A 50 -5.70 31.96 -12.42
CA ASN A 50 -4.71 31.24 -11.61
C ASN A 50 -4.53 31.78 -10.18
N ALA A 51 -5.33 32.75 -9.73
CA ALA A 51 -5.13 33.44 -8.44
C ALA A 51 -5.12 32.49 -7.23
N ASN A 52 -5.90 31.40 -7.31
CA ASN A 52 -6.03 30.39 -6.25
C ASN A 52 -5.07 29.18 -6.42
N VAL A 53 -4.14 29.25 -7.37
CA VAL A 53 -3.21 28.16 -7.67
C VAL A 53 -1.90 28.35 -6.91
N LEU A 54 -1.64 27.46 -5.96
CA LEU A 54 -0.30 27.26 -5.42
C LEU A 54 0.53 26.48 -6.46
N PRO A 55 1.62 27.04 -7.03
CA PRO A 55 2.34 26.36 -8.10
C PRO A 55 2.80 24.96 -7.68
N THR A 56 2.71 24.00 -8.60
CA THR A 56 3.16 22.61 -8.31
C THR A 56 4.66 22.54 -8.03
N ASP A 57 5.45 23.50 -8.53
CA ASP A 57 6.86 23.60 -8.13
C ASP A 57 7.02 23.96 -6.65
N THR A 58 6.14 24.82 -6.11
CA THR A 58 6.09 25.13 -4.68
C THR A 58 5.78 23.89 -3.86
N THR A 59 4.82 23.04 -4.27
CA THR A 59 4.52 21.80 -3.52
C THR A 59 5.74 20.87 -3.43
N LYS A 60 6.52 20.75 -4.52
CA LYS A 60 7.79 20.01 -4.55
C LYS A 60 8.82 20.64 -3.61
N ASN A 61 8.98 21.96 -3.65
CA ASN A 61 9.91 22.69 -2.78
C ASN A 61 9.54 22.52 -1.30
N THR A 62 8.23 22.55 -0.96
CA THR A 62 7.74 22.29 0.40
C THR A 62 8.14 20.89 0.90
N VAL A 63 8.05 19.85 0.05
CA VAL A 63 8.51 18.49 0.42
C VAL A 63 9.98 18.50 0.83
N TYR A 64 10.85 19.16 0.05
CA TYR A 64 12.28 19.26 0.38
C TYR A 64 12.53 20.10 1.64
N ALA A 65 11.85 21.23 1.78
CA ALA A 65 11.99 22.10 2.94
C ALA A 65 11.55 21.38 4.22
N PHE A 66 10.40 20.70 4.22
CA PHE A 66 9.87 19.99 5.39
C PHE A 66 10.76 18.81 5.77
N ALA A 67 11.30 18.08 4.80
CA ALA A 67 12.26 17.00 5.07
C ALA A 67 13.54 17.53 5.77
N LYS A 68 13.94 18.77 5.48
CA LYS A 68 15.08 19.42 6.14
C LYS A 68 14.71 19.97 7.52
N GLU A 69 13.62 20.71 7.64
CA GLU A 69 13.22 21.45 8.84
C GLU A 69 12.67 20.54 9.94
N HIS A 70 11.80 19.60 9.58
CA HIS A 70 11.09 18.75 10.54
C HIS A 70 11.58 17.31 10.53
N GLY A 71 12.21 16.91 9.43
CA GLY A 71 12.61 15.53 9.23
C GLY A 71 11.52 14.59 8.78
N ILE A 72 11.87 13.31 8.78
CA ILE A 72 11.04 12.21 8.29
C ILE A 72 11.16 11.08 9.31
N ASP A 73 10.13 10.93 10.14
CA ASP A 73 10.06 9.88 11.15
C ASP A 73 9.42 8.63 10.52
N THR A 74 8.18 8.77 10.06
CA THR A 74 7.45 7.77 9.26
C THR A 74 6.84 8.40 8.02
N ALA A 75 6.43 7.57 7.05
CA ALA A 75 5.71 8.02 5.87
C ALA A 75 4.39 8.74 6.22
N GLU A 76 3.66 8.21 7.20
CA GLU A 76 2.39 8.72 7.69
C GLU A 76 2.57 10.08 8.35
N GLU A 77 3.50 10.19 9.30
CA GLU A 77 3.74 11.43 10.04
C GLU A 77 4.24 12.55 9.13
N PHE A 78 5.13 12.23 8.19
CA PHE A 78 5.57 13.20 7.19
C PHE A 78 4.42 13.67 6.29
N GLY A 79 3.55 12.76 5.87
CA GLY A 79 2.35 13.07 5.10
C GLY A 79 1.35 13.94 5.87
N ILE A 80 1.15 13.68 7.17
CA ILE A 80 0.30 14.48 8.08
C ILE A 80 0.80 15.92 8.16
N ARG A 81 2.11 16.12 8.38
CA ARG A 81 2.72 17.45 8.44
C ARG A 81 2.53 18.24 7.15
N LEU A 82 2.76 17.60 5.99
CA LEU A 82 2.57 18.23 4.68
C LEU A 82 1.10 18.57 4.42
N ALA A 83 0.19 17.62 4.63
CA ALA A 83 -1.24 17.83 4.40
C ALA A 83 -1.79 18.96 5.26
N ARG A 84 -1.41 19.01 6.54
CA ARG A 84 -1.75 20.13 7.44
C ARG A 84 -1.29 21.45 6.87
N HIS A 85 0.00 21.55 6.54
CA HIS A 85 0.60 22.79 6.06
C HIS A 85 -0.13 23.36 4.85
N PHE A 86 -0.44 22.54 3.84
CA PHE A 86 -1.11 23.04 2.65
C PHE A 86 -2.52 23.55 2.91
N VAL A 87 -3.29 22.89 3.77
CA VAL A 87 -4.66 23.30 4.11
C VAL A 87 -4.66 24.52 5.04
N THR A 88 -3.76 24.60 6.01
CA THR A 88 -3.79 25.67 7.02
C THR A 88 -3.04 26.93 6.61
N SER A 89 -2.18 26.88 5.58
CA SER A 89 -1.40 28.05 5.14
C SER A 89 -1.96 28.76 3.91
N GLN A 90 -2.84 28.10 3.14
CA GLN A 90 -3.37 28.65 1.89
C GLN A 90 -4.90 28.66 1.94
N GLU A 91 -5.50 29.84 2.09
CA GLU A 91 -6.97 30.01 2.17
C GLU A 91 -7.74 29.31 1.04
N PRO A 92 -7.30 29.32 -0.23
CA PRO A 92 -8.03 28.65 -1.31
C PRO A 92 -7.97 27.11 -1.28
N ILE A 93 -7.13 26.50 -0.44
CA ILE A 93 -6.94 25.05 -0.36
C ILE A 93 -7.74 24.52 0.82
N HIS A 94 -8.81 23.78 0.52
CA HIS A 94 -9.68 23.20 1.55
C HIS A 94 -9.29 21.76 1.87
N ARG A 95 -8.61 21.05 0.96
CA ARG A 95 -8.23 19.66 1.15
C ARG A 95 -6.86 19.35 0.54
N ALA A 96 -6.05 18.63 1.28
CA ALA A 96 -4.79 18.06 0.80
C ALA A 96 -4.81 16.53 0.92
N ARG A 97 -4.35 15.86 -0.13
CA ARG A 97 -4.09 14.42 -0.15
C ARG A 97 -2.61 14.19 -0.48
N VAL A 98 -1.88 13.58 0.44
CA VAL A 98 -0.47 13.25 0.30
C VAL A 98 -0.32 11.74 0.22
N ARG A 99 0.28 11.24 -0.86
CA ARG A 99 0.66 9.82 -1.01
C ARG A 99 2.16 9.69 -0.88
N VAL A 100 2.58 8.68 -0.14
CA VAL A 100 3.98 8.40 0.16
C VAL A 100 4.25 6.94 -0.10
N GLU A 101 5.30 6.66 -0.86
CA GLU A 101 5.92 5.34 -0.92
C GLU A 101 7.24 5.41 -0.15
N GLU A 102 7.41 4.53 0.82
CA GLU A 102 8.65 4.39 1.57
C GLU A 102 9.38 3.14 1.10
N TYR A 103 10.66 3.32 0.81
CA TYR A 103 11.48 2.22 0.36
C TYR A 103 12.54 1.85 1.39
N ALA A 104 12.48 0.58 1.78
CA ALA A 104 13.30 0.07 2.86
C ALA A 104 14.77 -0.13 2.43
N TRP A 105 15.66 0.17 3.37
CA TRP A 105 17.10 -0.04 3.24
C TRP A 105 17.59 -0.80 4.47
N GLU A 106 18.39 -1.84 4.23
CA GLU A 106 19.06 -2.58 5.29
C GLU A 106 20.51 -2.11 5.38
N ARG A 107 20.97 -1.88 6.61
CA ARG A 107 22.36 -1.52 6.84
C ARG A 107 23.25 -2.74 6.56
N ILE A 108 24.31 -2.55 5.79
CA ILE A 108 25.34 -3.57 5.57
C ILE A 108 26.24 -3.60 6.80
N ALA A 109 26.25 -4.73 7.51
CA ALA A 109 27.12 -4.92 8.67
C ALA A 109 28.59 -4.89 8.24
N THR A 110 29.42 -4.17 8.99
CA THR A 110 30.88 -4.13 8.80
C THR A 110 31.60 -4.49 10.10
N ALA A 111 32.87 -4.91 10.00
CA ALA A 111 33.68 -5.23 11.19
C ALA A 111 34.12 -3.98 11.98
N GLY A 112 34.03 -2.78 11.38
CA GLY A 112 34.34 -1.52 12.04
C GLY A 112 33.12 -0.88 12.69
N SER A 113 33.32 0.25 13.36
CA SER A 113 32.25 1.04 13.99
C SER A 113 31.46 1.93 13.01
N ALA A 114 31.85 1.94 11.73
CA ALA A 114 31.22 2.80 10.74
C ALA A 114 29.98 2.12 10.14
N GLU A 115 28.84 2.81 10.20
CA GLU A 115 27.52 2.29 9.88
C GLU A 115 26.83 3.22 8.88
N HIS A 116 27.33 3.27 7.64
CA HIS A 116 26.84 4.20 6.61
C HIS A 116 26.62 3.58 5.23
N SER A 117 26.74 2.26 5.12
CA SER A 117 26.50 1.50 3.88
C SER A 117 25.18 0.75 3.97
N PHE A 118 24.41 0.77 2.88
CA PHE A 118 23.06 0.20 2.83
C PHE A 118 22.82 -0.62 1.57
N VAL A 119 22.02 -1.68 1.68
CA VAL A 119 21.47 -2.47 0.57
C VAL A 119 19.96 -2.29 0.53
N ARG A 120 19.39 -2.25 -0.67
CA ARG A 120 17.96 -2.11 -0.87
C ARG A 120 17.24 -3.34 -0.33
N ARG A 121 16.24 -3.15 0.54
CA ARG A 121 15.32 -4.21 0.95
C ARG A 121 14.12 -4.20 0.01
N GLY A 122 13.94 -5.28 -0.74
CA GLY A 122 13.04 -5.33 -1.91
C GLY A 122 11.86 -6.30 -1.81
N GLN A 123 11.48 -6.74 -0.60
CA GLN A 123 10.34 -7.67 -0.44
C GLN A 123 8.98 -6.99 -0.68
N GLU A 124 8.86 -5.70 -0.37
CA GLU A 124 7.66 -4.90 -0.57
C GLU A 124 7.98 -3.40 -0.51
N VAL A 125 7.03 -2.56 -0.91
CA VAL A 125 7.06 -1.11 -0.69
C VAL A 125 5.96 -0.74 0.31
N ARG A 126 6.31 -0.01 1.36
CA ARG A 126 5.33 0.56 2.30
C ARG A 126 4.67 1.77 1.65
N THR A 127 3.36 1.88 1.79
CA THR A 127 2.59 3.01 1.25
C THR A 127 1.82 3.72 2.36
N ALA A 128 1.66 5.03 2.24
CA ALA A 128 0.75 5.82 3.05
C ALA A 128 -0.02 6.82 2.17
N GLN A 129 -1.29 7.05 2.47
CA GLN A 129 -2.11 8.12 1.91
C GLN A 129 -2.78 8.87 3.06
N ILE A 130 -2.49 10.15 3.14
CA ILE A 130 -3.01 11.04 4.17
C ILE A 130 -3.93 12.04 3.47
N THR A 131 -5.17 12.14 3.93
CA THR A 131 -6.09 13.20 3.55
C THR A 131 -6.40 14.06 4.76
N PHE A 132 -6.39 15.38 4.55
CA PHE A 132 -6.87 16.36 5.51
C PHE A 132 -7.80 17.35 4.82
N ASP A 133 -8.97 17.61 5.41
CA ASP A 133 -9.99 18.54 4.89
C ASP A 133 -10.13 19.82 5.73
N GLY A 134 -9.21 20.05 6.67
CA GLY A 134 -9.24 21.17 7.61
C GLY A 134 -9.84 20.81 8.98
N GLU A 135 -10.61 19.73 9.05
CA GLU A 135 -11.25 19.28 10.30
C GLU A 135 -10.84 17.85 10.66
N ARG A 136 -10.83 16.94 9.69
CA ARG A 136 -10.66 15.50 9.91
C ARG A 136 -9.53 14.93 9.07
N TRP A 137 -8.88 13.94 9.67
CA TRP A 137 -7.90 13.08 9.04
C TRP A 137 -8.55 11.83 8.46
N GLU A 138 -8.04 11.40 7.31
CA GLU A 138 -8.15 10.03 6.84
C GLU A 138 -6.75 9.54 6.50
N VAL A 139 -6.26 8.58 7.27
CA VAL A 139 -4.95 7.96 7.08
C VAL A 139 -5.15 6.52 6.61
N VAL A 140 -4.55 6.21 5.46
CA VAL A 140 -4.52 4.86 4.89
C VAL A 140 -3.07 4.44 4.75
N SER A 141 -2.63 3.44 5.51
CA SER A 141 -1.33 2.79 5.28
C SER A 141 -1.51 1.56 4.42
N GLY A 142 -0.41 0.98 3.97
CA GLY A 142 -0.47 -0.19 3.11
C GLY A 142 0.90 -0.75 2.76
N LEU A 143 0.85 -1.78 1.93
CA LEU A 143 2.00 -2.35 1.27
C LEU A 143 1.64 -2.82 -0.13
N THR A 144 2.64 -2.85 -1.01
CA THR A 144 2.51 -3.32 -2.39
C THR A 144 3.75 -4.14 -2.77
N GLY A 145 3.57 -5.13 -3.64
CA GLY A 145 4.66 -5.95 -4.15
C GLY A 145 5.14 -7.06 -3.20
N LEU A 146 4.38 -7.38 -2.15
CA LEU A 146 4.70 -8.48 -1.24
C LEU A 146 4.31 -9.83 -1.86
N THR A 147 5.25 -10.47 -2.55
CA THR A 147 5.02 -11.79 -3.15
C THR A 147 5.11 -12.91 -2.09
N VAL A 148 4.08 -13.76 -2.03
CA VAL A 148 4.03 -14.94 -1.14
C VAL A 148 3.59 -16.19 -1.91
N LEU A 149 4.00 -17.37 -1.43
CA LEU A 149 3.70 -18.66 -2.05
C LEU A 149 3.58 -19.76 -1.01
N ASN A 150 2.53 -20.60 -1.13
CA ASN A 150 2.43 -21.92 -0.52
C ASN A 150 2.57 -22.98 -1.59
N THR A 151 3.36 -24.03 -1.32
CA THR A 151 3.58 -25.15 -2.25
C THR A 151 2.51 -26.24 -2.15
N THR A 152 1.67 -26.19 -1.13
CA THR A 152 0.57 -27.13 -0.83
C THR A 152 -0.47 -26.42 0.04
N ASP A 153 -1.40 -27.16 0.65
CA ASP A 153 -2.49 -26.66 1.49
C ASP A 153 -3.38 -25.61 0.78
N SER A 154 -3.48 -25.75 -0.55
CA SER A 154 -4.42 -25.02 -1.37
C SER A 154 -5.17 -25.96 -2.30
N GLU A 155 -6.48 -25.75 -2.37
CA GLU A 155 -7.39 -26.48 -3.23
C GLU A 155 -8.20 -25.49 -4.08
N PHE A 156 -8.82 -26.00 -5.15
CA PHE A 156 -9.87 -25.30 -5.89
C PHE A 156 -10.73 -26.30 -6.66
N TRP A 157 -11.91 -26.57 -6.12
CA TRP A 157 -12.88 -27.52 -6.68
C TRP A 157 -14.30 -27.14 -6.25
N GLY A 158 -15.31 -27.76 -6.85
CA GLY A 158 -16.71 -27.47 -6.54
C GLY A 158 -17.23 -26.14 -7.12
N TYR A 159 -16.45 -25.49 -7.98
CA TYR A 159 -16.88 -24.27 -8.69
C TYR A 159 -17.93 -24.58 -9.76
N VAL A 160 -18.70 -23.54 -10.09
CA VAL A 160 -19.71 -23.57 -11.17
C VAL A 160 -19.02 -23.88 -12.51
N LYS A 161 -19.64 -24.75 -13.30
CA LYS A 161 -19.15 -25.14 -14.62
C LYS A 161 -20.17 -24.74 -15.68
N ASP A 162 -19.69 -24.12 -16.73
CA ASP A 162 -20.46 -23.80 -17.93
C ASP A 162 -19.79 -24.41 -19.18
N ARG A 163 -20.31 -24.09 -20.37
CA ARG A 163 -19.79 -24.61 -21.64
C ARG A 163 -18.36 -24.17 -21.99
N TYR A 164 -17.76 -23.23 -21.25
CA TYR A 164 -16.40 -22.73 -21.46
C TYR A 164 -15.41 -23.19 -20.39
N THR A 165 -15.86 -24.01 -19.43
CA THR A 165 -15.03 -24.46 -18.32
C THR A 165 -14.15 -25.63 -18.73
N THR A 166 -12.85 -25.40 -18.84
CA THR A 166 -11.83 -26.43 -19.14
C THR A 166 -10.87 -26.70 -17.99
N LEU A 167 -10.86 -25.83 -16.98
CA LEU A 167 -10.01 -25.96 -15.81
C LEU A 167 -10.31 -27.28 -15.10
N PRO A 168 -9.31 -28.14 -14.82
CA PRO A 168 -9.50 -29.27 -13.93
C PRO A 168 -9.62 -28.80 -12.47
N GLU A 169 -10.37 -29.55 -11.67
CA GLU A 169 -10.39 -29.36 -10.23
C GLU A 169 -9.07 -29.80 -9.62
N ALA A 170 -8.59 -29.08 -8.60
CA ALA A 170 -7.36 -29.39 -7.89
C ALA A 170 -7.64 -29.53 -6.39
N ARG A 171 -7.13 -30.61 -5.78
CA ARG A 171 -7.17 -30.87 -4.32
C ARG A 171 -5.82 -30.69 -3.63
N ASP A 172 -4.80 -30.33 -4.41
CA ASP A 172 -3.53 -29.82 -3.94
C ASP A 172 -2.91 -29.02 -5.08
N ARG A 173 -2.46 -27.80 -4.79
CA ARG A 173 -1.84 -26.91 -5.78
C ARG A 173 -0.97 -25.87 -5.10
N ILE A 174 -0.05 -25.31 -5.87
CA ILE A 174 0.63 -24.06 -5.50
C ILE A 174 -0.40 -22.92 -5.46
N LEU A 175 -0.31 -22.11 -4.41
CA LEU A 175 -0.97 -20.81 -4.31
C LEU A 175 0.08 -19.72 -4.18
N ALA A 176 0.13 -18.80 -5.15
CA ALA A 176 1.03 -17.66 -5.11
C ALA A 176 0.29 -16.37 -5.43
N THR A 177 0.67 -15.28 -4.77
CA THR A 177 0.05 -13.96 -4.98
C THR A 177 1.01 -12.82 -4.69
N ASP A 178 0.80 -11.67 -5.31
CA ASP A 178 1.38 -10.40 -4.90
C ASP A 178 0.38 -9.67 -4.00
N VAL A 179 0.69 -9.51 -2.72
CA VAL A 179 -0.23 -8.86 -1.78
C VAL A 179 -0.18 -7.35 -1.98
N HIS A 180 -1.30 -6.78 -2.43
CA HIS A 180 -1.56 -5.35 -2.39
C HIS A 180 -2.60 -5.08 -1.29
N ALA A 181 -2.16 -4.42 -0.21
CA ALA A 181 -2.98 -4.17 0.95
C ALA A 181 -3.03 -2.68 1.26
N ARG A 182 -4.23 -2.16 1.52
CA ARG A 182 -4.48 -0.79 1.98
C ARG A 182 -5.40 -0.85 3.17
N TRP A 183 -5.03 -0.26 4.29
CA TRP A 183 -5.86 -0.25 5.49
C TRP A 183 -6.01 1.15 6.05
N ARG A 184 -7.23 1.48 6.46
CA ARG A 184 -7.62 2.79 7.00
C ARG A 184 -7.67 2.70 8.51
N TYR A 185 -7.06 3.68 9.17
CA TYR A 185 -7.13 3.81 10.62
C TYR A 185 -8.44 4.47 11.07
N GLY A 186 -8.86 4.17 12.30
CA GLY A 186 -9.94 4.88 12.98
C GLY A 186 -9.50 6.22 13.59
N TRP A 187 -8.23 6.61 13.45
CA TRP A 187 -7.72 7.91 13.87
C TRP A 187 -8.11 9.00 12.86
N SER A 188 -8.81 10.02 13.35
CA SER A 188 -9.41 11.08 12.51
C SER A 188 -9.22 12.50 13.03
N GLU A 189 -8.70 12.68 14.24
CA GLU A 189 -8.70 13.97 14.94
C GLU A 189 -7.49 14.07 15.88
N ASP A 190 -6.86 15.24 15.96
CA ASP A 190 -5.66 15.48 16.79
C ASP A 190 -5.90 15.35 18.29
N ALA A 191 -7.16 15.48 18.73
CA ALA A 191 -7.53 15.33 20.14
C ALA A 191 -7.27 13.91 20.66
N ARG A 192 -7.14 12.93 19.76
CA ARG A 192 -6.74 11.56 20.08
C ARG A 192 -5.27 11.35 19.72
N PRO A 193 -4.48 10.64 20.56
CA PRO A 193 -3.12 10.28 20.21
C PRO A 193 -3.08 9.52 18.87
N ALA A 194 -2.15 9.92 18.00
CA ALA A 194 -1.89 9.18 16.77
C ALA A 194 -1.39 7.76 17.10
N PRO A 195 -1.74 6.75 16.30
CA PRO A 195 -1.13 5.42 16.38
C PRO A 195 0.40 5.48 16.24
N ASP A 196 1.08 4.52 16.84
CA ASP A 196 2.47 4.22 16.46
C ASP A 196 2.46 3.59 15.06
N TRP A 197 2.77 4.41 14.06
CA TRP A 197 2.66 4.02 12.65
C TRP A 197 3.57 2.86 12.27
N ASP A 198 4.77 2.79 12.84
CA ASP A 198 5.73 1.72 12.53
C ASP A 198 5.29 0.41 13.18
N LEU A 199 4.84 0.45 14.44
CA LEU A 199 4.29 -0.72 15.12
C LEU A 199 3.00 -1.21 14.46
N ALA A 200 2.13 -0.29 14.03
CA ALA A 200 0.89 -0.62 13.34
C ALA A 200 1.15 -1.26 11.96
N HIS A 201 2.08 -0.70 11.17
CA HIS A 201 2.47 -1.26 9.88
C HIS A 201 3.10 -2.66 10.03
N ALA A 202 4.09 -2.79 10.92
CA ALA A 202 4.74 -4.06 11.18
C ALA A 202 3.75 -5.11 11.70
N GLY A 203 2.83 -4.71 12.59
CA GLY A 203 1.77 -5.54 13.11
C GLY A 203 0.82 -6.03 12.01
N ALA A 204 0.30 -5.13 11.17
CA ALA A 204 -0.58 -5.49 10.07
C ALA A 204 0.11 -6.42 9.07
N ARG A 205 1.34 -6.10 8.65
CA ARG A 205 2.16 -6.97 7.77
C ARG A 205 2.36 -8.36 8.38
N GLY A 206 2.66 -8.43 9.68
CA GLY A 206 2.79 -9.70 10.40
C GLY A 206 1.51 -10.53 10.34
N GLN A 207 0.35 -9.92 10.60
CA GLN A 207 -0.93 -10.63 10.54
C GLN A 207 -1.28 -11.11 9.13
N LEU A 208 -0.99 -10.33 8.08
CA LEU A 208 -1.19 -10.75 6.70
C LEU A 208 -0.36 -12.01 6.38
N LEU A 209 0.93 -12.03 6.75
CA LEU A 209 1.80 -13.17 6.52
C LEU A 209 1.40 -14.41 7.33
N SER A 210 1.11 -14.23 8.62
CA SER A 210 0.62 -15.33 9.47
C SER A 210 -0.67 -15.92 8.93
N ALA A 211 -1.65 -15.09 8.54
CA ALA A 211 -2.91 -15.58 7.97
C ALA A 211 -2.69 -16.33 6.65
N PHE A 212 -1.81 -15.85 5.76
CA PHE A 212 -1.49 -16.57 4.53
C PHE A 212 -0.87 -17.95 4.80
N ALA A 213 0.07 -18.03 5.75
CA ALA A 213 0.77 -19.27 6.07
C ALA A 213 -0.09 -20.27 6.87
N GLU A 214 -0.98 -19.79 7.73
CA GLU A 214 -1.77 -20.63 8.66
C GLU A 214 -3.15 -21.03 8.09
N THR A 215 -3.58 -20.42 6.97
CA THR A 215 -4.89 -20.74 6.35
C THR A 215 -4.75 -21.88 5.35
N TYR A 216 -5.37 -23.02 5.66
CA TYR A 216 -5.68 -24.02 4.62
C TYR A 216 -6.67 -23.43 3.61
N SER A 217 -6.25 -23.28 2.35
CA SER A 217 -6.91 -22.44 1.37
C SER A 217 -7.84 -23.25 0.46
N LEU A 218 -9.16 -23.12 0.62
CA LEU A 218 -10.13 -23.69 -0.34
C LEU A 218 -10.37 -22.76 -1.55
N SER A 219 -9.95 -21.50 -1.42
CA SER A 219 -9.93 -20.49 -2.48
C SER A 219 -9.09 -19.29 -2.06
N LEU A 220 -8.57 -18.53 -3.03
CA LEU A 220 -7.87 -17.28 -2.72
C LEU A 220 -8.81 -16.24 -2.09
N GLN A 221 -10.11 -16.27 -2.41
CA GLN A 221 -11.12 -15.44 -1.77
C GLN A 221 -11.20 -15.69 -0.25
N GLN A 222 -11.20 -16.96 0.17
CA GLN A 222 -11.20 -17.32 1.58
C GLN A 222 -9.92 -16.85 2.26
N THR A 223 -8.75 -17.14 1.67
CA THR A 223 -7.46 -16.69 2.21
C THR A 223 -7.40 -15.17 2.32
N LEU A 224 -7.88 -14.44 1.31
CA LEU A 224 -7.99 -12.98 1.34
C LEU A 224 -8.82 -12.51 2.54
N TYR A 225 -10.00 -13.09 2.72
CA TYR A 225 -10.86 -12.74 3.85
C TYR A 225 -10.16 -13.02 5.18
N GLN A 226 -9.52 -14.17 5.36
CA GLN A 226 -8.80 -14.53 6.59
C GLN A 226 -7.64 -13.56 6.87
N MET A 227 -6.89 -13.16 5.84
CA MET A 227 -5.85 -12.14 5.96
C MET A 227 -6.42 -10.80 6.45
N GLY A 228 -7.50 -10.33 5.84
CA GLY A 228 -8.15 -9.08 6.24
C GLY A 228 -8.76 -9.14 7.64
N ALA A 229 -9.50 -10.22 7.95
CA ALA A 229 -10.14 -10.43 9.24
C ALA A 229 -9.11 -10.46 10.37
N ARG A 230 -8.00 -11.18 10.20
CA ARG A 230 -6.95 -11.26 11.22
C ARG A 230 -6.33 -9.89 11.52
N VAL A 231 -6.13 -9.04 10.50
CA VAL A 231 -5.68 -7.65 10.71
C VAL A 231 -6.71 -6.87 11.53
N ILE A 232 -8.00 -6.90 11.15
CA ILE A 232 -9.07 -6.19 11.87
C ILE A 232 -9.20 -6.69 13.32
N GLU A 233 -9.09 -7.98 13.57
CA GLU A 233 -9.24 -8.55 14.91
C GLU A 233 -8.07 -8.20 15.84
N HIS A 234 -6.84 -8.14 15.32
CA HIS A 234 -5.62 -7.98 16.12
C HIS A 234 -5.06 -6.55 16.13
N ARG A 235 -5.52 -5.67 15.23
CA ARG A 235 -5.10 -4.26 15.15
C ARG A 235 -6.30 -3.34 15.39
N PRO A 236 -6.66 -3.06 16.66
CA PRO A 236 -7.87 -2.29 17.02
C PRO A 236 -7.90 -0.87 16.42
N GLU A 237 -6.74 -0.31 16.09
CA GLU A 237 -6.61 1.01 15.45
C GLU A 237 -7.01 1.04 13.97
N ILE A 238 -7.20 -0.13 13.32
CA ILE A 238 -7.58 -0.26 11.91
C ILE A 238 -9.08 -0.56 11.80
N ASP A 239 -9.80 0.22 10.99
CA ASP A 239 -11.26 0.05 10.80
C ASP A 239 -11.60 -0.73 9.52
N GLU A 240 -10.71 -0.69 8.54
CA GLU A 240 -10.98 -1.17 7.19
C GLU A 240 -9.68 -1.63 6.55
N ILE A 241 -9.71 -2.76 5.85
CA ILE A 241 -8.63 -3.22 4.99
C ILE A 241 -9.17 -3.67 3.64
N ARG A 242 -8.60 -3.12 2.56
CA ARG A 242 -8.81 -3.54 1.18
C ARG A 242 -7.61 -4.35 0.73
N LEU A 243 -7.87 -5.50 0.15
CA LEU A 243 -6.87 -6.40 -0.42
C LEU A 243 -7.15 -6.60 -1.91
N SER A 244 -6.07 -6.63 -2.69
CA SER A 244 -6.07 -7.02 -4.10
C SER A 244 -4.97 -8.04 -4.32
N LEU A 245 -5.37 -9.27 -4.66
CA LEU A 245 -4.54 -10.47 -4.71
C LEU A 245 -4.64 -11.11 -6.11
N PRO A 246 -3.71 -10.83 -7.03
CA PRO A 246 -3.59 -11.56 -8.29
C PRO A 246 -3.08 -12.97 -8.02
N ASN A 247 -3.81 -13.97 -8.49
CA ASN A 247 -3.40 -15.37 -8.45
C ASN A 247 -2.28 -15.63 -9.49
N LYS A 248 -1.05 -15.79 -9.01
CA LYS A 248 0.13 -16.07 -9.85
C LYS A 248 0.21 -17.56 -10.12
N HIS A 249 -0.22 -17.96 -11.31
CA HIS A 249 -0.35 -19.36 -11.68
C HIS A 249 0.98 -20.09 -11.78
N HIS A 250 1.02 -21.29 -11.21
CA HIS A 250 2.08 -22.27 -11.40
C HIS A 250 1.45 -23.53 -11.98
N PHE A 251 1.65 -23.77 -13.27
CA PHE A 251 1.08 -24.92 -13.97
C PHE A 251 2.08 -26.06 -13.98
N LEU A 252 1.63 -27.29 -13.72
CA LEU A 252 2.48 -28.46 -13.91
C LEU A 252 2.90 -28.57 -15.37
N VAL A 253 4.19 -28.78 -15.60
CA VAL A 253 4.71 -29.05 -16.94
C VAL A 253 4.38 -30.49 -17.29
N ASP A 254 3.77 -30.70 -18.46
CA ASP A 254 3.61 -32.03 -19.03
C ASP A 254 4.96 -32.53 -19.54
N LEU A 255 5.47 -33.59 -18.91
CA LEU A 255 6.75 -34.23 -19.23
C LEU A 255 6.59 -35.59 -19.93
N GLU A 256 5.35 -36.01 -20.22
CA GLU A 256 5.06 -37.25 -20.96
C GLU A 256 5.79 -37.32 -22.32
N PRO A 257 5.93 -36.21 -23.10
CA PRO A 257 6.68 -36.23 -24.36
C PRO A 257 8.15 -36.63 -24.22
N PHE A 258 8.72 -36.55 -23.01
CA PHE A 258 10.08 -36.97 -22.70
C PHE A 258 10.15 -38.34 -21.99
N SER A 259 9.02 -39.04 -21.88
CA SER A 259 8.89 -40.29 -21.11
C SER A 259 9.24 -40.14 -19.62
N LEU A 260 8.90 -38.99 -19.02
CA LEU A 260 9.10 -38.70 -17.60
C LEU A 260 7.76 -38.48 -16.90
N THR A 261 7.68 -38.88 -15.62
CA THR A 261 6.59 -38.48 -14.73
C THR A 261 6.89 -37.12 -14.10
N ASN A 262 5.86 -36.39 -13.67
CA ASN A 262 5.99 -35.15 -12.90
C ASN A 262 5.13 -35.26 -11.64
N ASP A 263 5.74 -35.68 -10.53
CA ASP A 263 5.07 -35.91 -9.26
C ASP A 263 4.93 -34.59 -8.46
N ASN A 264 4.35 -33.58 -9.10
CA ASN A 264 4.17 -32.23 -8.56
C ASN A 264 5.49 -31.47 -8.28
N GLU A 265 6.51 -31.67 -9.12
CA GLU A 265 7.87 -31.15 -8.90
C GLU A 265 8.23 -29.99 -9.82
N VAL A 266 7.80 -30.06 -11.10
CA VAL A 266 8.20 -29.09 -12.13
C VAL A 266 7.00 -28.27 -12.58
N TYR A 267 7.09 -26.96 -12.36
CA TYR A 267 6.04 -26.00 -12.69
C TYR A 267 6.53 -24.92 -13.66
N PHE A 268 5.66 -24.53 -14.57
CA PHE A 268 5.75 -23.28 -15.31
C PHE A 268 5.07 -22.17 -14.50
N ALA A 269 5.87 -21.23 -13.98
CA ALA A 269 5.38 -20.02 -13.33
C ALA A 269 4.99 -19.00 -14.40
N ALA A 270 3.70 -18.84 -14.62
CA ALA A 270 3.17 -17.88 -15.59
C ALA A 270 3.13 -16.47 -14.98
N ASP A 271 3.50 -15.45 -15.77
CA ASP A 271 3.35 -14.05 -15.38
C ASP A 271 1.98 -13.49 -15.77
N ARG A 272 1.41 -13.95 -16.91
CA ARG A 272 0.09 -13.56 -17.44
C ARG A 272 -0.59 -14.69 -18.22
N PRO A 273 -1.94 -14.72 -18.31
CA PRO A 273 -2.89 -13.92 -17.51
C PRO A 273 -2.97 -14.43 -16.07
N TYR A 274 -3.56 -13.64 -15.17
CA TYR A 274 -3.79 -14.00 -13.77
C TYR A 274 -5.25 -13.76 -13.39
N GLY A 275 -5.79 -14.56 -12.47
CA GLY A 275 -7.05 -14.23 -11.81
C GLY A 275 -6.84 -13.08 -10.82
N LEU A 276 -7.74 -12.10 -10.77
CA LEU A 276 -7.67 -11.00 -9.80
C LEU A 276 -8.77 -11.16 -8.77
N ILE A 277 -8.41 -11.20 -7.49
CA ILE A 277 -9.34 -11.36 -6.38
C ILE A 277 -9.20 -10.16 -5.45
N GLU A 278 -10.32 -9.52 -5.14
CA GLU A 278 -10.34 -8.33 -4.30
C GLU A 278 -11.48 -8.39 -3.30
N ALA A 279 -11.24 -7.89 -2.09
CA ALA A 279 -12.31 -7.62 -1.14
C ALA A 279 -11.90 -6.55 -0.12
N THR A 280 -12.92 -5.98 0.51
CA THR A 280 -12.78 -5.10 1.67
C THR A 280 -13.30 -5.84 2.89
N VAL A 281 -12.52 -5.86 3.97
CA VAL A 281 -12.92 -6.37 5.29
C VAL A 281 -13.03 -5.19 6.25
N LEU A 282 -14.12 -5.12 7.00
CA LEU A 282 -14.47 -4.01 7.86
C LEU A 282 -14.55 -4.45 9.32
N ARG A 283 -14.16 -3.57 10.23
CA ARG A 283 -14.55 -3.65 11.64
C ARG A 283 -16.07 -3.44 11.74
N ASP A 284 -16.69 -4.13 12.69
CA ASP A 284 -18.13 -3.94 12.95
C ASP A 284 -18.46 -2.46 13.18
N GLY A 285 -19.50 -1.97 12.51
CA GLY A 285 -19.89 -0.55 12.49
C GLY A 285 -19.03 0.40 11.65
N ALA A 286 -17.98 -0.06 10.98
CA ALA A 286 -17.18 0.77 10.07
C ALA A 286 -17.79 0.81 8.65
N GLU A 287 -17.71 1.97 8.01
CA GLU A 287 -18.09 2.15 6.60
C GLU A 287 -16.86 2.04 5.68
N PRO A 288 -17.01 1.47 4.47
CA PRO A 288 -15.92 1.41 3.50
C PRO A 288 -15.63 2.81 2.94
N ARG A 289 -14.37 3.21 2.99
CA ARG A 289 -13.89 4.51 2.46
C ARG A 289 -12.70 4.37 1.52
N ILE A 290 -12.05 3.21 1.50
CA ILE A 290 -11.04 2.92 0.49
C ILE A 290 -11.78 2.64 -0.83
N PRO A 291 -11.55 3.44 -1.89
CA PRO A 291 -12.23 3.22 -3.17
C PRO A 291 -11.92 1.83 -3.73
N THR A 292 -12.94 1.23 -4.34
CA THR A 292 -12.74 0.14 -5.30
C THR A 292 -12.19 0.73 -6.59
N ASP A 293 -11.22 0.07 -7.20
CA ASP A 293 -10.77 0.41 -8.54
C ASP A 293 -11.84 0.07 -9.59
#